data_AF-A0A959RHU5-F1
#
_entry.id   AF-A0A959RHU5-F1
#
_cell.length_a   1.000
_cell.length_b   1.000
_cell.length_c   1.000
_cell.angle_alpha   90.00
_cell.angle_beta   90.00
_cell.angle_gamma   90.00
#
_symmetry.space_group_name_H-M   'P 1'
#
loop_
_entity.id
_entity.type
_entity.pdbx_description
1 polymer ?
#
loop_
_entity_poly.entity_id
_entity_poly.type
_entity_poly.pdbx_seq_one_letter_code
_entity_poly.pdbx_strand_id
1 'polypeptide(L)'
;MAVSFPEVEESPHFEKTSFRIRKRIFATLNEKENRGCVKLSENDQYIFSQNESGAVYPVPNKWGLQGWTNIDLNKINKRLLKEILKTAYAEVKS
;
A
#
# COMPACT_ATOMS: atom_id res chain seq x y z
N MET A 1 -2.13 -11.85 -4.49
CA MET A 1 -3.09 -10.74 -4.74
C MET A 1 -2.42 -9.52 -5.36
N ALA A 2 -1.20 -9.13 -4.97
CA ALA A 2 -0.46 -8.08 -5.68
C ALA A 2 0.23 -8.60 -6.97
N VAL A 3 0.77 -9.81 -6.96
CA VAL A 3 1.40 -10.45 -8.14
C VAL A 3 0.45 -10.85 -9.28
N SER A 4 -0.87 -10.67 -9.08
CA SER A 4 -1.88 -10.96 -10.12
C SER A 4 -2.15 -9.78 -11.04
N PHE A 5 -1.54 -8.62 -10.79
CA PHE A 5 -1.66 -7.46 -11.69
C PHE A 5 -0.64 -7.56 -12.83
N PRO A 6 -0.98 -7.11 -14.05
CA PRO A 6 -0.06 -7.08 -15.17
C PRO A 6 1.19 -6.25 -14.85
N GLU A 7 2.36 -6.74 -15.26
CA GLU A 7 3.66 -6.07 -15.12
C GLU A 7 4.15 -5.91 -13.66
N VAL A 8 3.56 -6.65 -12.70
CA VAL A 8 4.05 -6.63 -11.31
C VAL A 8 5.20 -7.60 -11.10
N GLU A 9 6.34 -7.06 -10.68
CA GLU A 9 7.50 -7.82 -10.24
C GLU A 9 7.59 -7.79 -8.70
N GLU A 10 7.86 -8.96 -8.12
CA GLU A 10 8.21 -9.10 -6.71
C GLU A 10 9.73 -9.01 -6.56
N SER A 11 10.20 -8.16 -5.63
CA SER A 11 11.63 -8.03 -5.37
C SER A 11 11.88 -7.74 -3.90
N PRO A 12 12.96 -8.29 -3.31
CA PRO A 12 13.36 -7.92 -1.97
C PRO A 12 13.75 -6.43 -1.90
N HIS A 13 13.28 -5.76 -0.86
CA HIS A 13 13.67 -4.40 -0.51
C HIS A 13 13.98 -4.34 0.99
N PHE A 14 15.27 -4.50 1.34
CA PHE A 14 15.74 -4.75 2.71
C PHE A 14 15.06 -6.00 3.31
N GLU A 15 14.47 -5.92 4.51
CA GLU A 15 13.74 -7.02 5.15
C GLU A 15 12.26 -7.14 4.70
N LYS A 16 11.87 -6.47 3.61
CA LYS A 16 10.47 -6.37 3.16
C LYS A 16 10.30 -6.87 1.72
N THR A 17 9.15 -7.48 1.45
CA THR A 17 8.73 -7.81 0.08
C THR A 17 8.19 -6.54 -0.58
N SER A 18 8.71 -6.17 -1.75
CA SER A 18 8.22 -5.04 -2.54
C SER A 18 7.55 -5.50 -3.82
N PHE A 19 6.40 -4.89 -4.13
CA PHE A 19 5.66 -5.09 -5.37
C PHE A 19 5.83 -3.86 -6.24
N ARG A 20 6.28 -4.09 -7.49
CA ARG A 20 6.74 -3.03 -8.39
C ARG A 20 6.04 -3.09 -9.73
N ILE A 21 5.80 -1.94 -10.34
CA ILE A 21 5.38 -1.79 -11.74
C ILE A 21 6.49 -1.02 -12.44
N ARG A 22 7.11 -1.58 -13.49
CA ARG A 22 8.19 -0.92 -14.25
C ARG A 22 9.29 -0.31 -13.35
N LYS A 23 9.74 -1.08 -12.35
CA LYS A 23 10.72 -0.68 -11.32
C LYS A 23 10.24 0.33 -10.26
N ARG A 24 9.01 0.84 -10.33
CA ARG A 24 8.40 1.72 -9.31
C ARG A 24 7.66 0.90 -8.27
N ILE A 25 7.98 1.09 -6.99
CA ILE A 25 7.28 0.41 -5.89
C ILE A 25 5.91 1.05 -5.69
N PHE A 26 4.85 0.24 -5.67
CA PHE A 26 3.51 0.70 -5.33
C PHE A 26 3.00 0.09 -4.02
N ALA A 27 3.55 -1.06 -3.62
CA ALA A 27 3.23 -1.71 -2.36
C ALA A 27 4.45 -2.42 -1.76
N THR A 28 4.48 -2.52 -0.44
CA THR A 28 5.44 -3.32 0.33
C THR A 28 4.71 -4.09 1.42
N LEU A 29 5.26 -5.23 1.80
CA LEU A 29 4.78 -6.06 2.89
C LEU A 29 5.89 -6.23 3.93
N ASN A 30 5.58 -5.89 5.17
CA ASN A 30 6.38 -6.25 6.34
C ASN A 30 5.66 -7.36 7.11
N GLU A 31 6.10 -8.59 6.90
CA GLU A 31 5.51 -9.78 7.54
C GLU A 31 5.74 -9.79 9.06
N LYS A 32 6.89 -9.30 9.54
CA LYS A 32 7.23 -9.26 10.97
C LYS A 32 6.23 -8.42 11.79
N GLU A 33 5.73 -7.34 11.19
CA GLU A 33 4.77 -6.43 11.82
C GLU A 33 3.33 -6.65 11.32
N ASN A 34 3.11 -7.63 10.45
CA ASN A 34 1.86 -7.85 9.72
C ASN A 34 1.28 -6.52 9.15
N ARG A 35 2.13 -5.77 8.45
CA ARG A 35 1.82 -4.42 7.96
C ARG A 35 2.13 -4.29 6.47
N GLY A 36 1.15 -3.82 5.70
CA GLY A 36 1.34 -3.36 4.33
C GLY A 36 1.69 -1.88 4.29
N CYS A 37 2.39 -1.43 3.24
CA CYS A 37 2.52 -0.01 2.94
C CYS A 37 2.37 0.21 1.44
N VAL A 38 1.53 1.16 1.04
CA VAL A 38 1.18 1.43 -0.37
C VAL A 38 1.40 2.89 -0.73
N LYS A 39 1.56 3.16 -2.02
CA LYS A 39 1.56 4.51 -2.58
C LYS A 39 0.14 4.86 -3.05
N LEU A 40 -0.41 5.94 -2.52
CA LEU A 40 -1.71 6.49 -2.91
C LEU A 40 -1.56 7.97 -3.28
N SER A 41 -2.58 8.54 -3.94
CA SER A 41 -2.75 9.98 -4.00
C SER A 41 -3.06 10.53 -2.60
N GLU A 42 -2.79 11.82 -2.34
CA GLU A 42 -3.14 12.45 -1.05
C GLU A 42 -4.66 12.37 -0.77
N ASN A 43 -5.47 12.51 -1.81
CA ASN A 43 -6.93 12.42 -1.71
C ASN A 43 -7.39 11.00 -1.34
N ASP A 44 -6.87 9.97 -2.01
CA ASP A 44 -7.22 8.58 -1.68
C ASP A 44 -6.70 8.18 -0.30
N GLN A 45 -5.49 8.62 0.06
CA GLN A 45 -4.95 8.44 1.40
C GLN A 45 -5.90 9.03 2.46
N TYR A 46 -6.40 10.25 2.24
CA TYR A 46 -7.38 10.87 3.12
C TYR A 46 -8.66 10.04 3.21
N ILE A 47 -9.27 9.69 2.06
CA ILE A 47 -10.51 8.92 2.00
C ILE A 47 -10.38 7.58 2.72
N PHE A 48 -9.30 6.83 2.47
CA PHE A 48 -9.11 5.54 3.11
C PHE A 48 -8.78 5.65 4.61
N SER A 49 -8.11 6.73 5.03
CA SER A 49 -7.79 6.99 6.44
C SER A 49 -9.01 7.43 7.27
N GLN A 50 -10.10 7.90 6.63
CA GLN A 50 -11.35 8.24 7.34
C GLN A 50 -12.15 7.01 7.81
N ASN A 51 -11.77 5.79 7.41
CA ASN A 51 -12.47 4.59 7.90
C ASN A 51 -12.23 4.34 9.40
N GLU A 52 -13.32 4.12 10.14
CA GLU A 52 -13.35 3.99 11.61
C GLU A 52 -12.47 2.87 12.20
N SER A 53 -12.00 1.93 11.38
CA SER A 53 -11.15 0.81 11.82
C SER A 53 -9.73 1.20 12.24
N GLY A 54 -9.27 2.42 11.93
CA GLY A 54 -7.88 2.86 12.19
C GLY A 54 -6.82 1.98 11.50
N ALA A 55 -7.23 1.14 10.55
CA ALA A 55 -6.37 0.18 9.88
C ALA A 55 -5.51 0.82 8.78
N VAL A 56 -5.89 2.01 8.29
CA VAL A 56 -5.21 2.73 7.21
C VAL A 56 -4.81 4.10 7.73
N TYR A 57 -3.54 4.44 7.60
CA TYR A 57 -3.00 5.70 8.10
C TYR A 57 -1.75 6.11 7.33
N PRO A 58 -1.48 7.42 7.18
CA PRO A 58 -0.25 7.88 6.54
C PRO A 58 0.99 7.38 7.30
N VAL A 59 2.07 7.12 6.57
CA VAL A 59 3.36 6.86 7.22
C VAL A 59 3.72 8.08 8.09
N PRO A 60 4.10 7.92 9.37
CA PRO A 60 4.26 9.04 10.30
C PRO A 60 5.60 9.79 10.11
N ASN A 61 5.89 10.23 8.89
CA ASN A 61 7.04 11.03 8.51
C ASN A 61 6.81 11.72 7.14
N LYS A 62 7.87 12.31 6.55
CA LYS A 62 7.79 13.00 5.25
C LYS A 62 7.29 12.14 4.09
N TRP A 63 7.37 10.81 4.18
CA TRP A 63 6.83 9.91 3.16
C TRP A 63 5.30 9.87 3.19
N GLY A 64 4.68 10.05 4.36
CA GLY A 64 3.23 10.15 4.49
C GLY A 64 2.65 11.30 3.69
N LEU A 65 3.33 12.46 3.71
CA LEU A 65 2.99 13.63 2.90
C LEU A 65 3.15 13.39 1.39
N GLN A 66 3.85 12.33 0.99
CA GLN A 66 3.93 11.90 -0.39
C GLN A 66 2.94 10.77 -0.68
N GLY A 67 1.90 10.56 0.13
CA GLY A 67 0.89 9.54 -0.10
C GLY A 67 1.30 8.10 0.27
N TRP A 68 2.48 7.90 0.89
CA TRP A 68 2.82 6.59 1.45
C TRP A 68 1.97 6.30 2.67
N THR A 69 1.28 5.17 2.63
CA THR A 69 0.18 4.86 3.54
C THR A 69 0.36 3.46 4.10
N ASN A 70 0.40 3.35 5.42
CA ASN A 70 0.45 2.08 6.13
C ASN A 70 -0.94 1.45 6.23
N ILE A 71 -0.94 0.12 6.21
CA ILE A 71 -2.13 -0.72 6.36
C ILE A 71 -1.83 -1.78 7.42
N ASP A 72 -2.56 -1.74 8.53
CA ASP A 72 -2.56 -2.79 9.55
C ASP A 72 -3.38 -3.99 9.06
N LEU A 73 -2.67 -5.08 8.73
CA LEU A 73 -3.30 -6.28 8.15
C LEU A 73 -4.08 -7.09 9.18
N ASN A 74 -3.94 -6.80 10.48
CA ASN A 74 -4.76 -7.42 11.52
C ASN A 74 -6.15 -6.80 11.62
N LYS A 75 -6.31 -5.54 11.21
CA LYS A 75 -7.54 -4.76 11.38
C LYS A 75 -8.31 -4.57 10.08
N ILE A 76 -7.62 -4.59 8.95
CA ILE A 76 -8.27 -4.34 7.66
C ILE A 76 -9.06 -5.57 7.18
N ASN A 77 -10.26 -5.33 6.65
CA ASN A 77 -11.00 -6.40 5.99
C ASN A 77 -10.48 -6.63 4.56
N LYS A 78 -10.65 -7.86 4.05
CA LYS A 78 -10.14 -8.27 2.73
C LYS A 78 -10.72 -7.46 1.56
N ARG A 79 -11.94 -6.93 1.68
CA ARG A 79 -12.57 -6.13 0.62
C ARG A 79 -11.86 -4.78 0.50
N LEU A 80 -11.69 -4.07 1.61
CA LEU A 80 -11.03 -2.78 1.66
C LEU A 80 -9.55 -2.90 1.23
N LEU A 81 -8.85 -3.94 1.68
CA LEU A 81 -7.47 -4.20 1.27
C LEU A 81 -7.34 -4.38 -0.25
N LYS A 82 -8.28 -5.09 -0.89
CA LYS A 82 -8.27 -5.26 -2.35
C LYS A 82 -8.49 -3.94 -3.09
N GLU A 83 -9.41 -3.10 -2.61
CA GLU A 83 -9.66 -1.79 -3.23
C GLU A 83 -8.43 -0.88 -3.09
N ILE A 84 -7.81 -0.81 -1.92
CA ILE A 84 -6.58 -0.02 -1.72
C ILE A 84 -5.45 -0.49 -2.65
N LEU A 85 -5.24 -1.79 -2.79
CA LEU A 85 -4.21 -2.33 -3.68
C LEU A 85 -4.47 -1.98 -5.16
N LYS A 86 -5.73 -1.98 -5.61
CA LYS A 86 -6.09 -1.55 -6.97
C LYS A 86 -5.83 -0.07 -7.18
N THR A 87 -6.20 0.78 -6.22
CA THR A 87 -5.96 2.22 -6.28
C THR A 87 -4.47 2.51 -6.33
N ALA A 88 -3.68 1.87 -5.46
CA ALA A 88 -2.23 2.04 -5.44
C ALA A 88 -1.57 1.58 -6.75
N TYR A 89 -2.06 0.48 -7.34
CA TYR A 89 -1.60 0.02 -8.64
C TYR A 89 -1.89 1.05 -9.75
N ALA A 90 -3.10 1.63 -9.76
CA ALA A 90 -3.50 2.62 -10.75
C ALA A 90 -2.66 3.92 -10.65
N GLU A 91 -2.43 4.40 -9.43
CA GLU A 91 -1.62 5.60 -9.14
C GLU A 91 -0.18 5.50 -9.69
N VAL A 92 0.45 4.33 -9.57
CA VAL A 92 1.85 4.15 -10.02
C VAL A 92 1.95 3.76 -11.50
N LYS A 93 0.88 3.16 -12.05
CA LYS A 93 0.81 2.79 -13.48
C LYS A 93 0.69 4.00 -14.40
N SER A 94 0.03 5.07 -13.95
CA SER A 94 -0.16 6.30 -14.73
C SER A 94 1.14 7.06 -15.06
#